data_AF-A0A239FWZ4-F1
#
_entry.id   AF-A0A239FWZ4-F1
#
_cell.length_a   1.000
_cell.length_b   1.000
_cell.length_c   1.000
_cell.angle_alpha   90.00
_cell.angle_beta   90.00
_cell.angle_gamma   90.00
#
_symmetry.space_group_name_H-M   'P 1'
#
loop_
_entity.id
_entity.type
_entity.pdbx_description
1 polymer ?
#
loop_
_entity_poly.entity_id
_entity_poly.type
_entity_poly.pdbx_seq_one_letter_code
_entity_poly.pdbx_strand_id
1 'polypeptide(L)'
;MSNKELSKDESLALITDMISQAKRNVAKGGSFYFLLWGWVVMFANLGHYLIAKFDWLDYPYIVWTLTIPAVIASIVYGAKKSKEKVKSHLDRLYSQIWLAVFIGVIIILFFMGNVNYNVNAIILTFAGIGTFISGRALRFQPLVAGGIALWISSIVAFNLHPIDQYLVGAVGILAGYLIPGYLLRKAEK
;
A
#
# COMPACT_ATOMS: atom_id res chain seq x y z
N MET A 1 -23.02 38.47 -19.70
CA MET A 1 -23.37 37.29 -18.88
C MET A 1 -24.01 37.82 -17.60
N SER A 2 -25.30 37.53 -17.38
CA SER A 2 -26.05 38.06 -16.23
C SER A 2 -25.48 37.47 -14.93
N ASN A 3 -25.03 38.36 -14.05
CA ASN A 3 -24.57 38.01 -12.71
C ASN A 3 -25.82 37.72 -11.86
N LYS A 4 -26.24 36.46 -11.81
CA LYS A 4 -27.37 36.02 -10.98
C LYS A 4 -26.91 36.12 -9.52
N GLU A 5 -27.46 37.05 -8.75
CA GLU A 5 -27.27 37.07 -7.30
C GLU A 5 -27.86 35.77 -6.73
N LEU A 6 -26.98 34.91 -6.22
CA LEU A 6 -27.36 33.65 -5.60
C LEU A 6 -28.21 33.96 -4.37
N SER A 7 -29.34 33.25 -4.22
CA SER A 7 -30.11 33.28 -2.99
C SER A 7 -29.22 32.88 -1.80
N LYS A 8 -29.55 33.36 -0.58
CA LYS A 8 -28.86 32.96 0.65
C LYS A 8 -28.79 31.44 0.79
N ASP A 9 -29.86 30.74 0.42
CA ASP A 9 -29.94 29.28 0.48
C ASP A 9 -29.06 28.60 -0.57
N GLU A 10 -28.99 29.14 -1.79
CA GLU A 10 -28.09 28.63 -2.84
C GLU A 10 -26.61 28.87 -2.49
N SER A 11 -26.30 30.00 -1.85
CA SER A 11 -24.94 30.31 -1.37
C SER A 11 -24.52 29.39 -0.23
N LEU A 12 -25.43 29.12 0.73
CA LEU A 12 -25.20 28.15 1.82
C LEU A 12 -25.05 26.73 1.29
N ALA A 13 -25.87 26.34 0.31
CA ALA A 13 -25.75 25.06 -0.36
C ALA A 13 -24.41 24.94 -1.10
N LEU A 14 -24.00 25.97 -1.85
CA LEU A 14 -22.71 26.01 -2.54
C LEU A 14 -21.54 25.93 -1.56
N ILE A 15 -21.55 26.69 -0.46
CA ILE A 15 -20.52 26.64 0.58
C ILE A 15 -20.47 25.25 1.22
N THR A 16 -21.61 24.65 1.51
CA THR A 16 -21.70 23.30 2.07
C THR A 16 -21.15 22.27 1.09
N ASP A 17 -21.44 22.41 -0.20
CA ASP A 17 -20.92 21.55 -1.25
C ASP A 17 -19.40 21.73 -1.43
N MET A 18 -18.90 22.96 -1.41
CA MET A 18 -17.46 23.23 -1.45
C MET A 18 -16.75 22.66 -0.22
N ILE A 19 -17.33 22.81 0.98
CA ILE A 19 -16.78 22.22 2.22
C ILE A 19 -16.84 20.69 2.17
N SER A 20 -17.92 20.12 1.64
CA SER A 20 -18.11 18.67 1.48
C SER A 20 -17.13 18.10 0.46
N GLN A 21 -16.93 18.76 -0.69
CA GLN A 21 -15.94 18.39 -1.69
C GLN A 21 -14.50 18.55 -1.17
N ALA A 22 -14.20 19.63 -0.44
CA ALA A 22 -12.90 19.80 0.21
C ALA A 22 -12.63 18.72 1.27
N LYS A 23 -13.66 18.26 1.99
CA LYS A 23 -13.58 17.13 2.93
C LYS A 23 -13.47 15.77 2.23
N ARG A 24 -14.08 15.62 1.04
CA ARG A 24 -14.10 14.38 0.23
C ARG A 24 -12.87 14.21 -0.66
N ASN A 25 -11.85 15.06 -0.54
CA ASN A 25 -10.64 15.02 -1.37
C ASN A 25 -9.70 13.84 -1.02
N VAL A 26 -10.26 12.64 -0.81
CA VAL A 26 -9.54 11.37 -0.76
C VAL A 26 -8.90 11.18 -2.14
N ALA A 27 -7.57 11.17 -2.19
CA ALA A 27 -6.82 11.10 -3.43
C ALA A 27 -7.29 9.90 -4.28
N LYS A 28 -7.95 10.19 -5.40
CA LYS A 28 -8.53 9.15 -6.26
C LYS A 28 -7.42 8.30 -6.88
N GLY A 29 -7.47 6.99 -6.64
CA GLY A 29 -6.64 5.97 -7.29
C GLY A 29 -5.37 5.61 -6.52
N GLY A 30 -5.36 5.80 -5.20
CA GLY A 30 -4.37 5.17 -4.32
C GLY A 30 -4.74 3.72 -4.02
N SER A 31 -6.04 3.38 -4.02
CA SER A 31 -6.54 2.04 -3.73
C SER A 31 -6.02 0.96 -4.68
N PHE A 32 -5.76 1.30 -5.96
CA PHE A 32 -5.22 0.37 -6.95
C PHE A 32 -3.88 -0.24 -6.52
N TYR A 33 -2.94 0.60 -6.07
CA TYR A 33 -1.61 0.14 -5.68
C TYR A 33 -1.67 -0.75 -4.43
N PHE A 34 -2.45 -0.37 -3.42
CA PHE A 34 -2.63 -1.19 -2.21
C PHE A 34 -3.27 -2.54 -2.51
N LEU A 35 -4.26 -2.59 -3.41
CA LEU A 35 -4.92 -3.84 -3.78
C LEU A 35 -4.02 -4.73 -4.64
N LEU A 36 -3.34 -4.16 -5.63
CA LEU A 36 -2.42 -4.90 -6.50
C LEU A 36 -1.27 -5.51 -5.69
N TRP A 37 -0.55 -4.69 -4.94
CA TRP A 37 0.57 -5.15 -4.12
C TRP A 37 0.10 -6.01 -2.94
N GLY A 38 -1.08 -5.74 -2.39
CA GLY A 38 -1.68 -6.56 -1.34
C GLY A 38 -1.88 -8.00 -1.80
N TRP A 39 -2.52 -8.22 -2.95
CA TRP A 39 -2.72 -9.57 -3.49
C TRP A 39 -1.41 -10.24 -3.90
N VAL A 40 -0.55 -9.54 -4.64
CA VAL A 40 0.71 -10.10 -5.13
C VAL A 40 1.61 -10.53 -3.97
N VAL A 41 1.79 -9.66 -2.98
CA VAL A 41 2.67 -9.93 -1.83
C VAL A 41 2.06 -10.97 -0.90
N MET A 42 0.73 -11.00 -0.73
CA MET A 42 0.08 -12.03 0.07
C MET A 42 0.27 -13.42 -0.55
N PHE A 43 0.03 -13.56 -1.86
CA PHE A 43 0.23 -14.84 -2.55
C PHE A 43 1.70 -15.23 -2.64
N ALA A 44 2.61 -14.28 -2.84
CA ALA A 44 4.04 -14.56 -2.83
C ALA A 44 4.49 -15.07 -1.45
N ASN A 45 4.05 -14.44 -0.36
CA ASN A 45 4.32 -14.88 1.00
C ASN A 45 3.76 -16.28 1.28
N LEU A 46 2.47 -16.49 0.97
CA LEU A 46 1.83 -17.77 1.23
C LEU A 46 2.44 -18.90 0.39
N GLY A 47 2.71 -18.64 -0.89
CA GLY A 47 3.37 -19.59 -1.78
C GLY A 47 4.79 -19.92 -1.31
N HIS A 48 5.57 -18.92 -0.89
CA HIS A 48 6.92 -19.14 -0.38
C HIS A 48 6.88 -20.02 0.88
N TYR A 49 5.96 -19.72 1.80
CA TYR A 49 5.77 -20.50 3.01
C TYR A 49 5.43 -21.96 2.72
N LEU A 50 4.44 -22.21 1.87
CA LEU A 50 3.99 -23.56 1.54
C LEU A 50 5.10 -24.37 0.86
N ILE A 51 5.79 -23.79 -0.12
CA ILE A 51 6.86 -24.48 -0.84
C ILE A 51 8.03 -24.78 0.10
N ALA A 52 8.46 -23.80 0.90
CA ALA A 52 9.57 -23.97 1.83
C ALA A 52 9.25 -24.94 2.99
N LYS A 53 7.99 -25.01 3.42
CA LYS A 53 7.59 -25.87 4.55
C LYS A 53 7.32 -27.32 4.15
N PHE A 54 6.79 -27.54 2.96
CA PHE A 54 6.48 -28.88 2.45
C PHE A 54 7.54 -29.44 1.50
N ASP A 55 8.64 -28.71 1.29
CA ASP A 55 9.77 -29.09 0.44
C ASP A 55 9.33 -29.49 -0.98
N TRP A 56 8.31 -28.82 -1.50
CA TRP A 56 7.72 -29.14 -2.81
C TRP A 56 8.65 -28.80 -3.98
N LEU A 57 9.51 -27.81 -3.80
CA LEU A 57 10.49 -27.36 -4.78
C LEU A 57 11.74 -26.84 -4.05
N ASP A 58 12.92 -27.17 -4.58
CA ASP A 58 14.22 -26.72 -4.06
C ASP A 58 14.40 -25.19 -4.08
N TYR A 59 13.53 -24.48 -4.81
CA TYR A 59 13.62 -23.03 -5.05
C TYR A 59 12.34 -22.28 -4.64
N PRO A 60 12.03 -22.16 -3.34
CA PRO A 60 10.82 -21.47 -2.84
C PRO A 60 10.71 -20.01 -3.29
N TYR A 61 11.83 -19.37 -3.63
CA TYR A 61 11.87 -17.98 -4.09
C TYR A 61 11.22 -17.75 -5.45
N ILE A 62 10.92 -18.79 -6.24
CA ILE A 62 10.32 -18.67 -7.57
C ILE A 62 8.98 -17.92 -7.55
N VAL A 63 8.23 -17.99 -6.45
CA VAL A 63 6.95 -17.28 -6.28
C VAL A 63 7.11 -15.76 -6.34
N TRP A 64 8.29 -15.22 -6.01
CA TRP A 64 8.56 -13.79 -6.08
C TRP A 64 8.64 -13.27 -7.52
N THR A 65 8.71 -14.14 -8.53
CA THR A 65 8.57 -13.75 -9.95
C THR A 65 7.21 -13.11 -10.23
N LEU A 66 6.18 -13.35 -9.41
CA LEU A 66 4.88 -12.67 -9.45
C LEU A 66 5.00 -11.14 -9.25
N THR A 67 6.09 -10.65 -8.68
CA THR A 67 6.33 -9.20 -8.53
C THR A 67 6.67 -8.52 -9.85
N ILE A 68 7.26 -9.23 -10.83
CA ILE A 68 7.61 -8.69 -12.14
C ILE A 68 6.37 -8.15 -12.89
N PRO A 69 5.31 -8.96 -13.12
CA PRO A 69 4.09 -8.45 -13.76
C PRO A 69 3.41 -7.37 -12.91
N ALA A 70 3.53 -7.41 -11.58
CA ALA A 70 2.98 -6.38 -10.69
C ALA A 70 3.68 -5.02 -10.86
N VAL A 71 5.00 -5.00 -11.01
CA VAL A 71 5.77 -3.80 -11.33
C VAL A 71 5.36 -3.25 -12.70
N ILE A 72 5.26 -4.10 -13.71
CA ILE A 72 4.82 -3.69 -15.06
C ILE A 72 3.41 -3.08 -15.00
N ALA A 73 2.47 -3.73 -14.32
CA ALA A 73 1.10 -3.22 -14.14
C ALA A 73 1.08 -1.88 -13.39
N SER A 74 1.94 -1.71 -12.38
CA SER A 74 2.08 -0.46 -11.61
C SER A 74 2.58 0.69 -12.49
N ILE A 75 3.57 0.43 -13.34
CA ILE A 75 4.13 1.42 -14.28
C ILE A 75 3.10 1.81 -15.34
N VAL A 76 2.46 0.83 -15.97
CA VAL A 76 1.44 1.08 -17.02
C VAL A 76 0.26 1.87 -16.46
N TYR A 77 -0.24 1.50 -15.27
CA TYR A 77 -1.32 2.24 -14.61
C TYR A 77 -0.88 3.66 -14.24
N GLY A 78 0.32 3.82 -13.69
CA GLY A 78 0.89 5.13 -13.35
C GLY A 78 1.05 6.05 -14.56
N ALA A 79 1.55 5.53 -15.68
CA ALA A 79 1.74 6.26 -16.93
C ALA A 79 0.43 6.71 -17.58
N LYS A 80 -0.61 5.87 -17.52
CA LYS A 80 -1.96 6.26 -17.97
C LYS A 80 -2.53 7.37 -17.09
N LYS A 81 -2.46 7.21 -15.77
CA LYS A 81 -2.98 8.18 -14.81
C LYS A 81 -2.27 9.54 -14.87
N SER A 82 -0.96 9.57 -15.18
CA SER A 82 -0.21 10.82 -15.32
C SER A 82 -0.57 11.63 -16.56
N LYS A 83 -1.12 11.00 -17.60
CA LYS A 83 -1.59 11.69 -18.82
C LYS A 83 -2.96 12.34 -18.62
N GLU A 84 -3.78 11.80 -17.73
CA GLU A 84 -5.17 12.21 -17.54
C GLU A 84 -5.37 13.24 -16.41
N LYS A 85 -4.40 13.41 -15.51
CA LYS A 85 -4.55 14.27 -14.32
C LYS A 85 -3.29 15.05 -13.96
N VAL A 86 -3.47 16.31 -13.58
CA VAL A 86 -2.45 17.11 -12.89
C VAL A 86 -2.14 16.45 -11.55
N LYS A 87 -0.85 16.13 -11.30
CA LYS A 87 -0.42 15.51 -10.04
C LYS A 87 -0.69 16.44 -8.86
N SER A 88 -1.50 16.00 -7.91
CA SER A 88 -1.71 16.75 -6.67
C SER A 88 -0.44 16.74 -5.80
N HIS A 89 -0.39 17.61 -4.79
CA HIS A 89 0.66 17.56 -3.77
C HIS A 89 0.70 16.19 -3.06
N LEU A 90 -0.47 15.60 -2.80
CA LEU A 90 -0.59 14.29 -2.18
C LEU A 90 -0.05 13.19 -3.11
N ASP A 91 -0.35 13.21 -4.41
CA ASP A 91 0.16 12.21 -5.35
C ASP A 91 1.69 12.20 -5.41
N ARG A 92 2.32 13.38 -5.33
CA ARG A 92 3.78 13.51 -5.28
C ARG A 92 4.35 12.94 -3.98
N LEU A 93 3.78 13.31 -2.84
CA LEU A 93 4.18 12.79 -1.54
C LEU A 93 4.07 11.25 -1.50
N TYR A 94 2.97 10.69 -1.98
CA TYR A 94 2.77 9.25 -2.11
C TYR A 94 3.86 8.58 -2.93
N SER A 95 4.15 9.11 -4.12
CA SER A 95 5.20 8.57 -4.99
C SER A 95 6.57 8.61 -4.33
N GLN A 96 6.89 9.66 -3.58
CA GLN A 96 8.18 9.80 -2.88
C GLN A 96 8.29 8.82 -1.70
N ILE A 97 7.23 8.64 -0.92
CA ILE A 97 7.19 7.67 0.18
C ILE A 97 7.45 6.26 -0.35
N TRP A 98 6.71 5.85 -1.39
CA TRP A 98 6.84 4.50 -1.93
C TRP A 98 8.15 4.27 -2.68
N LEU A 99 8.71 5.31 -3.31
CA LEU A 99 10.05 5.25 -3.87
C LEU A 99 11.10 5.03 -2.77
N ALA A 100 11.01 5.74 -1.65
CA ALA A 100 11.92 5.55 -0.52
C ALA A 100 11.80 4.15 0.08
N VAL A 101 10.56 3.65 0.26
CA VAL A 101 10.31 2.26 0.70
C VAL A 101 10.92 1.26 -0.28
N PHE A 102 10.71 1.43 -1.59
CA PHE A 102 11.23 0.53 -2.61
C PHE A 102 12.77 0.49 -2.63
N ILE A 103 13.43 1.65 -2.54
CA ILE A 103 14.90 1.73 -2.42
C ILE A 103 15.37 1.00 -1.15
N GLY A 104 14.70 1.20 -0.01
CA GLY A 104 15.00 0.49 1.23
C GLY A 104 14.88 -1.02 1.08
N VAL A 105 13.82 -1.50 0.44
CA VAL A 105 13.61 -2.94 0.16
C VAL A 105 14.74 -3.51 -0.70
N ILE A 106 15.17 -2.81 -1.77
CA ILE A 106 16.28 -3.26 -2.62
C ILE A 106 17.58 -3.39 -1.81
N ILE A 107 17.89 -2.42 -0.96
CA ILE A 107 19.09 -2.46 -0.12
C ILE A 107 19.06 -3.68 0.81
N ILE A 108 17.92 -3.94 1.46
CA ILE A 108 17.78 -5.09 2.36
C ILE A 108 17.87 -6.42 1.61
N LEU A 109 17.31 -6.51 0.41
CA LEU A 109 17.45 -7.69 -0.44
C LEU A 109 18.91 -7.94 -0.84
N PHE A 110 19.66 -6.88 -1.16
CA PHE A 110 21.09 -7.00 -1.49
C PHE A 110 21.92 -7.47 -0.29
N PHE A 111 21.59 -7.02 0.92
CA PHE A 111 22.29 -7.39 2.16
C PHE A 111 21.57 -8.48 2.97
N MET A 112 20.77 -9.35 2.34
CA MET A 112 19.94 -10.33 3.04
C MET A 112 20.71 -11.29 3.96
N GLY A 113 21.95 -11.65 3.59
CA GLY A 113 22.83 -12.48 4.41
C GLY A 113 23.28 -11.79 5.71
N ASN A 114 23.47 -10.46 5.69
CA ASN A 114 23.92 -9.69 6.85
C ASN A 114 22.80 -9.47 7.88
N VAL A 115 21.54 -9.65 7.48
CA VAL A 115 20.37 -9.52 8.36
C VAL A 115 19.81 -10.86 8.82
N ASN A 116 20.59 -11.94 8.70
CA ASN A 116 20.18 -13.31 9.04
C ASN A 116 18.86 -13.71 8.35
N TYR A 117 18.66 -13.27 7.10
CA TYR A 117 17.46 -13.57 6.32
C TYR A 117 16.12 -13.10 6.92
N ASN A 118 16.13 -12.19 7.91
CA ASN A 118 14.93 -11.54 8.46
C ASN A 118 14.30 -10.50 7.50
N VAL A 119 14.44 -10.72 6.20
CA VAL A 119 14.05 -9.81 5.13
C VAL A 119 12.56 -9.50 5.21
N ASN A 120 11.72 -10.51 5.48
CA ASN A 120 10.28 -10.35 5.54
C ASN A 120 9.86 -9.38 6.66
N ALA A 121 10.35 -9.61 7.88
CA ALA A 121 10.07 -8.74 9.02
C ALA A 121 10.48 -7.29 8.76
N ILE A 122 11.65 -7.09 8.13
CA ILE A 122 12.13 -5.75 7.76
C ILE A 122 11.23 -5.11 6.70
N ILE A 123 10.86 -5.84 5.64
CA ILE A 123 9.95 -5.35 4.59
C ILE A 123 8.59 -4.94 5.21
N LEU A 124 8.05 -5.71 6.15
CA LEU A 124 6.83 -5.36 6.87
C LEU A 124 6.98 -4.05 7.66
N THR A 125 8.15 -3.77 8.23
CA THR A 125 8.45 -2.49 8.90
C THR A 125 8.37 -1.31 7.94
N PHE A 126 9.05 -1.41 6.79
CA PHE A 126 9.03 -0.36 5.76
C PHE A 126 7.64 -0.18 5.15
N ALA A 127 6.95 -1.28 4.88
CA ALA A 127 5.55 -1.30 4.45
C ALA A 127 4.63 -0.60 5.46
N GLY A 128 4.81 -0.89 6.75
CA GLY A 128 4.07 -0.25 7.84
C GLY A 128 4.29 1.26 7.88
N ILE A 129 5.54 1.73 7.74
CA ILE A 129 5.87 3.17 7.66
C ILE A 129 5.17 3.81 6.45
N GLY A 130 5.36 3.23 5.27
CA GLY A 130 4.76 3.76 4.04
C GLY A 130 3.24 3.85 4.14
N THR A 131 2.60 2.82 4.69
CA THR A 131 1.14 2.71 4.86
C THR A 131 0.62 3.67 5.93
N PHE A 132 1.32 3.80 7.07
CA PHE A 132 0.93 4.73 8.13
C PHE A 132 1.00 6.19 7.66
N ILE A 133 2.11 6.60 7.03
CA ILE A 133 2.27 7.96 6.51
C ILE A 133 1.23 8.23 5.42
N SER A 134 1.02 7.26 4.53
CA SER A 134 -0.05 7.28 3.53
C SER A 134 -1.42 7.54 4.19
N GLY A 135 -1.77 6.79 5.23
CA GLY A 135 -3.04 6.95 5.95
C GLY A 135 -3.18 8.31 6.60
N ARG A 136 -2.12 8.85 7.21
CA ARG A 136 -2.11 10.19 7.80
C ARG A 136 -2.23 11.28 6.73
N ALA A 137 -1.51 11.15 5.61
CA ALA A 137 -1.56 12.10 4.51
C ALA A 137 -2.95 12.16 3.85
N LEU A 138 -3.65 11.03 3.74
CA LEU A 138 -5.04 10.98 3.26
C LEU A 138 -6.08 11.26 4.33
N ARG A 139 -5.68 11.41 5.59
CA ARG A 139 -6.61 11.46 6.74
C ARG A 139 -7.56 10.25 6.78
N PHE A 140 -7.09 9.09 6.33
CA PHE A 140 -7.86 7.87 6.21
C PHE A 140 -7.45 6.86 7.29
N GLN A 141 -8.25 6.79 8.36
CA GLN A 141 -7.96 5.99 9.56
C GLN A 141 -7.76 4.48 9.29
N PRO A 142 -8.50 3.82 8.36
CA PRO A 142 -8.26 2.40 8.09
C PRO A 142 -6.84 2.12 7.63
N LEU A 143 -6.22 3.02 6.87
CA LEU A 143 -4.85 2.84 6.40
C LEU A 143 -3.82 3.09 7.51
N VAL A 144 -4.13 3.98 8.47
CA VAL A 144 -3.34 4.13 9.70
C VAL A 144 -3.37 2.83 10.51
N ALA A 145 -4.55 2.23 10.70
CA ALA A 145 -4.70 0.94 11.37
C ALA A 145 -3.96 -0.17 10.60
N GLY A 146 -3.99 -0.14 9.26
CA GLY A 146 -3.24 -1.07 8.42
C GLY A 146 -1.72 -0.98 8.62
N GLY A 147 -1.17 0.24 8.70
CA GLY A 147 0.24 0.45 9.04
C GLY A 147 0.63 -0.12 10.41
N ILE A 148 -0.22 0.08 11.42
CA ILE A 148 -0.03 -0.48 12.77
C ILE A 148 -0.08 -2.02 12.74
N ALA A 149 -1.03 -2.60 12.00
CA ALA A 149 -1.13 -4.06 11.85
C ALA A 149 0.13 -4.67 11.22
N LEU A 150 0.73 -3.98 10.25
CA LEU A 150 2.00 -4.39 9.64
C LEU A 150 3.17 -4.33 10.62
N TRP A 151 3.23 -3.31 11.47
CA TRP A 151 4.25 -3.24 12.52
C TRP A 151 4.09 -4.33 13.58
N ILE A 152 2.86 -4.60 14.02
CA ILE A 152 2.60 -5.73 14.91
C ILE A 152 3.05 -7.04 14.25
N SER A 153 2.71 -7.23 12.97
CA SER A 153 3.13 -8.42 12.21
C SER A 153 4.65 -8.49 12.06
N SER A 154 5.33 -7.36 11.85
CA SER A 154 6.79 -7.28 11.81
C SER A 154 7.44 -7.68 13.13
N ILE A 155 6.94 -7.15 14.26
CA ILE A 155 7.42 -7.52 15.60
C ILE A 155 7.26 -9.02 15.82
N VAL A 156 6.11 -9.59 15.46
CA VAL A 156 5.90 -11.04 15.56
C VAL A 156 6.87 -11.80 14.65
N ALA A 157 7.06 -11.34 13.40
CA ALA A 157 7.96 -11.99 12.44
C ALA A 157 9.42 -12.01 12.91
N PHE A 158 9.94 -10.95 13.55
CA PHE A 158 11.31 -10.94 14.10
C PHE A 158 11.56 -12.01 15.17
N ASN A 159 10.50 -12.50 15.81
CA ASN A 159 10.59 -13.53 16.85
C ASN A 159 10.36 -14.95 16.29
N LEU A 160 10.24 -15.10 14.98
CA LEU A 160 9.98 -16.37 14.31
C LEU A 160 11.14 -16.78 13.40
N HIS A 161 11.22 -18.09 13.16
CA HIS A 161 12.15 -18.65 12.20
C HIS A 161 11.87 -18.08 10.79
N PRO A 162 12.89 -17.81 9.95
CA PRO A 162 12.73 -17.13 8.65
C PRO A 162 11.61 -17.68 7.75
N ILE A 163 11.39 -18.99 7.77
CA ILE A 163 10.31 -19.64 7.02
C ILE A 163 8.93 -19.20 7.53
N ASP A 164 8.68 -19.25 8.85
CA ASP A 164 7.39 -18.89 9.43
C ASP A 164 7.08 -17.39 9.34
N GLN A 165 8.10 -16.55 9.10
CA GLN A 165 7.90 -15.11 8.82
C GLN A 165 7.04 -14.87 7.59
N TYR A 166 7.14 -15.73 6.57
CA TYR A 166 6.33 -15.60 5.35
C TYR A 166 4.83 -15.82 5.63
N LEU A 167 4.47 -16.72 6.56
CA LEU A 167 3.07 -16.88 6.96
C LEU A 167 2.54 -15.63 7.66
N VAL A 168 3.30 -15.08 8.59
CA VAL A 168 2.94 -13.83 9.28
C VAL A 168 2.90 -12.66 8.29
N GLY A 169 3.79 -12.62 7.32
CA GLY A 169 3.77 -11.64 6.22
C GLY A 169 2.49 -11.70 5.39
N ALA A 170 1.99 -12.90 5.07
CA ALA A 170 0.72 -13.05 4.35
C ALA A 170 -0.46 -12.49 5.15
N VAL A 171 -0.57 -12.85 6.45
CA VAL A 171 -1.63 -12.36 7.34
C VAL A 171 -1.50 -10.84 7.57
N GLY A 172 -0.29 -10.36 7.77
CA GLY A 172 0.01 -8.94 7.96
C GLY A 172 -0.37 -8.10 6.75
N ILE A 173 -0.09 -8.56 5.53
CA ILE A 173 -0.46 -7.87 4.29
C ILE A 173 -1.98 -7.92 4.04
N LEU A 174 -2.64 -9.02 4.39
CA LEU A 174 -4.11 -9.10 4.36
C LEU A 174 -4.73 -8.02 5.24
N ALA A 175 -4.29 -7.92 6.50
CA ALA A 175 -4.78 -6.92 7.44
C ALA A 175 -4.34 -5.50 7.07
N GLY A 176 -3.10 -5.35 6.62
CA GLY A 176 -2.41 -4.08 6.45
C GLY A 176 -2.64 -3.37 5.12
N TYR A 177 -2.83 -4.12 4.03
CA TYR A 177 -3.01 -3.59 2.67
C TYR A 177 -4.39 -3.89 2.12
N LEU A 178 -4.83 -5.15 2.18
CA LEU A 178 -6.06 -5.59 1.50
C LEU A 178 -7.31 -5.00 2.16
N ILE A 179 -7.49 -5.18 3.47
CA ILE A 179 -8.63 -4.60 4.21
C ILE A 179 -8.73 -3.08 4.00
N PRO A 180 -7.69 -2.28 4.33
CA PRO A 180 -7.78 -0.84 4.13
C PRO A 180 -7.81 -0.44 2.66
N GLY A 181 -7.22 -1.22 1.75
CA GLY A 181 -7.27 -0.99 0.30
C GLY A 181 -8.68 -1.12 -0.26
N TYR A 182 -9.47 -2.12 0.17
CA TYR A 182 -10.87 -2.25 -0.23
C TYR A 182 -11.74 -1.14 0.37
N LEU A 183 -11.49 -0.77 1.63
CA LEU A 183 -12.17 0.36 2.27
C LEU A 183 -11.85 1.68 1.55
N LEU A 184 -10.60 1.87 1.15
CA LEU A 184 -10.18 3.04 0.38
C LEU A 184 -10.85 3.05 -1.00
N ARG A 185 -10.92 1.91 -1.69
CA ARG A 185 -11.62 1.79 -2.98
C ARG A 185 -13.10 2.15 -2.87
N LYS A 186 -13.75 1.79 -1.75
CA LYS A 186 -15.15 2.15 -1.48
C LYS A 186 -15.29 3.65 -1.22
N ALA A 187 -14.33 4.28 -0.56
CA ALA A 187 -14.32 5.72 -0.28
C ALA A 187 -13.94 6.58 -1.51
N GLU A 188 -13.23 6.01 -2.48
CA GLU A 188 -12.89 6.67 -3.75
C GLU A 188 -14.03 6.72 -4.77
N LYS A 189 -15.06 5.86 -4.60
CA LYS A 189 -16.28 5.81 -5.43
C LYS A 189 -17.29 6.85 -4.94
#